data_AF-A0A358KLI5-F1
#
_entry.id   AF-A0A358KLI5-F1
#
_cell.length_a   1.000
_cell.length_b   1.000
_cell.length_c   1.000
_cell.angle_alpha   90.00
_cell.angle_beta   90.00
_cell.angle_gamma   90.00
#
_symmetry.space_group_name_H-M   'P 1'
#
loop_
_entity.id
_entity.type
_entity.pdbx_description
1 polymer ?
#
loop_
_entity_poly.entity_id
_entity_poly.type
_entity_poly.pdbx_seq_one_letter_code
_entity_poly.pdbx_strand_id
1 'polypeptide(L)'
;MTFVAALAALGQAQAQLAPPPPPPKTNITINDGRSLTGWKVPLGDWKLVQSARPSAGNPKAFTLVPGLGTLVNGDKGRTGNLFSNFQHGDVRAVIEYMVPKGSNSGVYFQGRYEIQILDSHGKKT
;
A
#
# COMPACT_ATOMS: atom_id res chain seq x y z
N MET A 1 33.37 69.71 -17.76
CA MET A 1 33.39 68.71 -16.67
C MET A 1 32.09 67.96 -16.73
N THR A 2 32.14 66.72 -17.23
CA THR A 2 30.98 65.88 -17.51
C THR A 2 30.88 64.84 -16.42
N PHE A 3 29.78 64.79 -15.68
CA PHE A 3 29.47 63.66 -14.78
C PHE A 3 28.38 62.82 -15.43
N VAL A 4 28.74 61.63 -15.90
CA VAL A 4 27.79 60.57 -16.24
C VAL A 4 27.70 59.67 -15.01
N ALA A 5 26.54 59.68 -14.35
CA ALA A 5 26.24 58.71 -13.31
C ALA A 5 25.74 57.43 -13.97
N ALA A 6 26.56 56.37 -13.95
CA ALA A 6 26.13 55.04 -14.34
C ALA A 6 25.40 54.39 -13.15
N LEU A 7 24.08 54.31 -13.23
CA LEU A 7 23.27 53.54 -12.29
C LEU A 7 23.37 52.05 -12.69
N ALA A 8 24.27 51.30 -12.06
CA ALA A 8 24.29 49.85 -12.18
C ALA A 8 23.19 49.27 -11.27
N ALA A 9 22.02 48.99 -11.84
CA ALA A 9 21.01 48.19 -11.16
C ALA A 9 21.51 46.74 -11.09
N LEU A 10 21.95 46.31 -9.91
CA LEU A 10 22.21 44.92 -9.58
C LEU A 10 20.93 44.10 -9.79
N GLY A 11 20.89 43.31 -10.85
CA GLY A 11 19.89 42.27 -11.03
C GLY A 11 20.06 41.21 -9.94
N GLN A 12 19.31 41.35 -8.84
CA GLN A 12 19.10 40.23 -7.93
C GLN A 12 18.23 39.22 -8.66
N ALA A 13 18.86 38.25 -9.32
CA ALA A 13 18.19 37.06 -9.75
C ALA A 13 17.68 36.34 -8.50
N GLN A 14 16.39 36.51 -8.19
CA GLN A 14 15.63 35.56 -7.40
C GLN A 14 15.61 34.25 -8.17
N ALA A 15 16.68 33.47 -8.06
CA ALA A 15 16.62 32.04 -8.22
C ALA A 15 15.83 31.51 -7.02
N GLN A 16 14.51 31.68 -7.07
CA GLN A 16 13.59 30.95 -6.23
C GLN A 16 13.89 29.47 -6.52
N LEU A 17 14.51 28.78 -5.56
CA LEU A 17 14.99 27.41 -5.71
C LEU A 17 13.84 26.56 -6.26
N ALA A 18 13.90 26.22 -7.55
CA ALA A 18 12.95 25.28 -8.11
C ALA A 18 12.97 24.03 -7.23
N PRO A 19 11.82 23.45 -6.89
CA PRO A 19 11.80 22.24 -6.09
C PRO A 19 12.66 21.18 -6.78
N PRO A 20 13.38 20.35 -6.00
CA PRO A 20 14.22 19.32 -6.58
C PRO A 20 13.37 18.45 -7.54
N PRO A 21 13.95 18.01 -8.67
CA PRO A 21 13.22 17.15 -9.59
C PRO A 21 12.74 15.89 -8.84
N PRO A 22 11.53 15.40 -9.15
CA PRO A 22 10.99 14.25 -8.46
C PRO A 22 11.90 13.04 -8.66
N PRO A 23 11.98 12.15 -7.65
CA PRO A 23 12.78 10.93 -7.77
C PRO A 23 12.28 10.06 -8.94
N PRO A 24 13.15 9.24 -9.54
CA PRO A 24 12.75 8.28 -10.56
C PRO A 24 11.62 7.37 -10.06
N LYS A 25 10.64 7.10 -10.92
CA LYS A 25 9.55 6.18 -10.59
C LYS A 25 10.07 4.75 -10.59
N THR A 26 9.87 4.03 -9.50
CA THR A 26 10.17 2.59 -9.41
C THR A 26 8.87 1.82 -9.23
N ASN A 27 8.66 0.79 -10.06
CA ASN A 27 7.52 -0.12 -9.94
C ASN A 27 7.96 -1.37 -9.18
N ILE A 28 7.27 -1.71 -8.10
CA ILE A 28 7.58 -2.85 -7.25
C ILE A 28 6.32 -3.67 -7.03
N THR A 29 6.41 -4.97 -7.30
CA THR A 29 5.35 -5.93 -6.99
C THR A 29 5.75 -6.66 -5.71
N ILE A 30 5.02 -6.40 -4.62
CA ILE A 30 5.27 -7.07 -3.33
C ILE A 30 4.71 -8.50 -3.33
N ASN A 31 3.59 -8.71 -4.01
CA ASN A 31 2.93 -10.00 -4.09
C ASN A 31 2.35 -10.22 -5.50
N ASP A 32 2.83 -11.26 -6.17
CA ASP A 32 2.39 -11.69 -7.50
C ASP A 32 1.65 -13.05 -7.45
N GLY A 33 1.33 -13.52 -6.25
CA GLY A 33 0.67 -14.81 -6.02
C GLY A 33 1.60 -16.02 -6.05
N ARG A 34 2.90 -15.87 -6.35
CA ARG A 34 3.84 -17.00 -6.50
C ARG A 34 4.68 -17.27 -5.26
N SER A 35 4.92 -16.26 -4.43
CA SER A 35 5.82 -16.35 -3.27
C SER A 35 5.44 -15.37 -2.16
N LEU A 36 5.88 -15.67 -0.93
CA LEU A 36 5.76 -14.81 0.25
C LEU A 36 7.05 -14.00 0.54
N THR A 37 8.06 -14.08 -0.32
CA THR A 37 9.37 -13.42 -0.13
C THR A 37 9.33 -11.90 -0.08
N GLY A 38 8.24 -11.27 -0.57
CA GLY A 38 8.02 -9.83 -0.43
C GLY A 38 7.70 -9.39 1.01
N TRP A 39 7.47 -10.34 1.92
CA TRP A 39 7.00 -10.09 3.29
C TRP A 39 8.04 -10.49 4.35
N LYS A 40 8.00 -9.81 5.49
CA LYS A 40 8.86 -10.06 6.65
C LYS A 40 8.36 -11.27 7.44
N VAL A 41 9.29 -12.12 7.86
CA VAL A 41 9.03 -13.18 8.84
C VAL A 41 9.07 -12.62 10.28
N PRO A 42 8.30 -13.19 11.23
CA PRO A 42 7.35 -14.29 11.05
C PRO A 42 6.07 -13.86 10.33
N LEU A 43 5.54 -14.73 9.47
CA LEU A 43 4.33 -14.47 8.67
C LEU A 43 3.04 -14.77 9.44
N GLY A 44 3.12 -15.40 10.62
CA GLY A 44 1.94 -15.99 11.27
C GLY A 44 1.26 -17.01 10.35
N ASP A 45 -0.08 -17.00 10.30
CA ASP A 45 -0.87 -17.93 9.47
C ASP A 45 -1.08 -17.43 8.03
N TRP A 46 -0.48 -16.31 7.63
CA TRP A 46 -0.61 -15.80 6.26
C TRP A 46 -0.05 -16.83 5.26
N LYS A 47 -0.82 -17.15 4.22
CA LYS A 47 -0.44 -18.15 3.23
C LYS A 47 -1.01 -17.86 1.85
N LEU A 48 -0.44 -18.51 0.84
CA LEU A 48 -0.99 -18.51 -0.52
C LEU A 48 -1.99 -19.64 -0.69
N VAL A 49 -3.00 -19.37 -1.51
CA VAL A 49 -4.03 -20.32 -1.97
C VAL A 49 -4.26 -20.11 -3.47
N GLN A 50 -4.73 -21.14 -4.18
CA GLN A 50 -5.11 -21.00 -5.59
C GLN A 50 -6.34 -20.11 -5.75
N SER A 51 -7.30 -20.25 -4.85
CA SER A 51 -8.49 -19.38 -4.83
C SER A 51 -9.11 -19.31 -3.45
N ALA A 52 -9.71 -18.15 -3.15
CA ALA A 52 -10.57 -17.94 -2.00
C ALA A 52 -11.93 -17.48 -2.52
N ARG A 53 -13.01 -18.09 -2.03
CA ARG A 53 -14.39 -17.71 -2.36
C ARG A 53 -15.24 -17.63 -1.09
N PRO A 54 -16.22 -16.72 -0.98
CA PRO A 54 -17.16 -16.74 0.12
C PRO A 54 -17.76 -18.12 0.31
N SER A 55 -17.76 -18.62 1.55
CA SER A 55 -18.32 -19.94 1.84
C SER A 55 -19.85 -19.90 1.76
N ALA A 56 -20.44 -20.85 1.03
CA ALA A 56 -21.89 -20.98 0.90
C ALA A 56 -22.58 -21.34 2.23
N GLY A 57 -21.89 -22.08 3.11
CA GLY A 57 -22.43 -22.49 4.42
C GLY A 57 -22.12 -21.53 5.56
N ASN A 58 -21.14 -20.64 5.39
CA ASN A 58 -20.77 -19.64 6.40
C ASN A 58 -20.33 -18.33 5.73
N PRO A 59 -21.20 -17.30 5.69
CA PRO A 59 -20.88 -16.05 5.01
C PRO A 59 -19.73 -15.26 5.64
N LYS A 60 -19.29 -15.61 6.86
CA LYS A 60 -18.16 -14.99 7.55
C LYS A 60 -16.82 -15.66 7.25
N ALA A 61 -16.78 -16.67 6.38
CA ALA A 61 -15.60 -17.44 6.07
C ALA A 61 -15.38 -17.56 4.56
N PHE A 62 -14.16 -17.93 4.18
CA PHE A 62 -13.83 -18.35 2.82
C PHE A 62 -13.74 -19.87 2.72
N THR A 63 -14.15 -20.41 1.58
CA THR A 63 -13.71 -21.71 1.10
C THR A 63 -12.40 -21.50 0.33
N LEU A 64 -11.35 -22.15 0.80
CA LEU A 64 -9.99 -22.02 0.25
C LEU A 64 -9.63 -23.26 -0.57
N VAL A 65 -9.05 -23.04 -1.75
CA VAL A 65 -8.47 -24.10 -2.57
C VAL A 65 -6.95 -24.05 -2.43
N PRO A 66 -6.28 -25.10 -1.91
CA PRO A 66 -4.82 -25.13 -1.78
C PRO A 66 -4.11 -24.83 -3.11
N GLY A 67 -2.98 -24.13 -3.04
CA GLY A 67 -2.15 -23.79 -4.19
C GLY A 67 -1.57 -22.38 -4.11
N LEU A 68 -1.20 -21.80 -5.24
CA LEU A 68 -0.60 -20.46 -5.34
C LEU A 68 -1.52 -19.54 -6.15
N GLY A 69 -1.53 -18.25 -5.83
CA GLY A 69 -2.27 -17.24 -6.59
C GLY A 69 -2.78 -16.06 -5.75
N THR A 70 -3.33 -16.32 -4.57
CA THR A 70 -3.91 -15.28 -3.70
C THR A 70 -3.43 -15.45 -2.27
N LEU A 71 -3.12 -14.33 -1.63
CA LEU A 71 -2.73 -14.29 -0.23
C LEU A 71 -3.97 -14.20 0.68
N VAL A 72 -3.99 -15.01 1.74
CA VAL A 72 -5.08 -15.06 2.72
C VAL A 72 -4.57 -14.99 4.14
N ASN A 73 -5.36 -14.39 5.03
CA ASN A 73 -5.12 -14.27 6.48
C ASN A 73 -5.38 -15.62 7.19
N GLY A 74 -4.72 -16.68 6.74
CA GLY A 74 -4.89 -18.04 7.27
C GLY A 74 -6.30 -18.62 7.09
N ASP A 75 -6.50 -19.84 7.61
CA ASP A 75 -7.78 -20.55 7.50
C ASP A 75 -8.87 -19.96 8.40
N LYS A 76 -8.45 -19.37 9.53
CA LYS A 76 -9.36 -18.83 10.56
C LYS A 76 -9.60 -17.32 10.44
N GLY A 77 -8.86 -16.61 9.57
CA GLY A 77 -8.94 -15.14 9.48
C GLY A 77 -8.44 -14.43 10.74
N ARG A 78 -7.56 -15.08 11.52
CA ARG A 78 -7.10 -14.61 12.83
C ARG A 78 -5.60 -14.80 12.98
N THR A 79 -4.83 -13.88 12.40
CA THR A 79 -3.38 -13.81 12.56
C THR A 79 -2.93 -12.35 12.73
N GLY A 80 -1.66 -12.16 13.06
CA GLY A 80 -1.05 -10.83 13.16
C GLY A 80 -0.94 -10.10 11.81
N ASN A 81 -0.53 -8.83 11.87
CA ASN A 81 -0.28 -8.03 10.69
C ASN A 81 0.85 -8.61 9.84
N LEU A 82 0.73 -8.46 8.51
CA LEU A 82 1.77 -8.83 7.56
C LEU A 82 2.54 -7.57 7.14
N PHE A 83 3.87 -7.62 7.19
CA PHE A 83 4.72 -6.47 6.91
C PHE A 83 5.55 -6.68 5.64
N SER A 84 5.62 -5.70 4.75
CA SER A 84 6.47 -5.77 3.57
C SER A 84 7.96 -5.64 3.93
N ASN A 85 8.82 -6.30 3.17
CA ASN A 85 10.27 -6.05 3.21
C ASN A 85 10.63 -4.68 2.64
N PHE A 86 9.81 -4.19 1.71
CA PHE A 86 9.97 -2.89 1.08
C PHE A 86 9.48 -1.74 1.98
N GLN A 87 10.22 -0.64 2.01
CA GLN A 87 9.86 0.63 2.63
C GLN A 87 9.76 1.71 1.55
N HIS A 88 8.85 2.66 1.72
CA HIS A 88 8.60 3.71 0.74
C HIS A 88 8.41 5.08 1.39
N GLY A 89 8.73 6.13 0.64
CA GLY A 89 8.27 7.50 0.90
C GLY A 89 6.91 7.72 0.21
N ASP A 90 6.89 8.59 -0.79
CA ASP A 90 5.72 8.78 -1.65
C ASP A 90 5.49 7.57 -2.54
N VAL A 91 4.21 7.17 -2.71
CA VAL A 91 3.85 5.99 -3.49
C VAL A 91 2.50 6.16 -4.16
N ARG A 92 2.33 5.50 -5.31
CA ARG A 92 1.03 5.11 -5.85
C ARG A 92 0.88 3.60 -5.65
N ALA A 93 -0.05 3.20 -4.80
CA ALA A 93 -0.31 1.79 -4.52
C ALA A 93 -1.57 1.32 -5.24
N VAL A 94 -1.50 0.10 -5.78
CA VAL A 94 -2.66 -0.62 -6.33
C VAL A 94 -2.78 -1.92 -5.53
N ILE A 95 -3.91 -2.10 -4.87
CA ILE A 95 -4.17 -3.22 -3.98
C ILE A 95 -5.59 -3.70 -4.25
N GLU A 96 -5.72 -4.99 -4.54
CA GLU A 96 -7.01 -5.66 -4.67
C GLU A 96 -7.26 -6.53 -3.44
N TYR A 97 -8.48 -6.52 -2.93
CA TYR A 97 -8.84 -7.29 -1.74
C TYR A 97 -10.29 -7.78 -1.83
N MET A 98 -10.57 -8.79 -1.03
CA MET A 98 -11.92 -9.29 -0.77
C MET A 98 -12.04 -9.62 0.72
N VAL A 99 -13.19 -9.35 1.31
CA VAL A 99 -13.48 -9.68 2.72
C VAL A 99 -14.80 -10.44 2.84
N PRO A 100 -14.93 -11.39 3.78
CA PRO A 100 -16.21 -12.04 4.05
C PRO A 100 -17.13 -11.14 4.87
N LYS A 101 -18.39 -11.55 5.04
CA LYS A 101 -19.42 -10.74 5.70
C LYS A 101 -19.02 -10.36 7.13
N GLY A 102 -19.14 -9.07 7.45
CA GLY A 102 -18.86 -8.49 8.75
C GLY A 102 -17.38 -8.48 9.14
N SER A 103 -16.47 -8.64 8.19
CA SER A 103 -15.03 -8.65 8.43
C SER A 103 -14.44 -7.24 8.41
N ASN A 104 -13.30 -7.09 9.07
CA ASN A 104 -12.52 -5.87 9.22
C ASN A 104 -11.03 -6.20 9.00
N SER A 105 -10.31 -5.33 8.31
CA SER A 105 -8.88 -5.38 8.01
C SER A 105 -8.42 -3.96 7.64
N GLY A 106 -7.15 -3.78 7.28
CA GLY A 106 -6.69 -2.49 6.78
C GLY A 106 -5.37 -2.60 6.05
N VAL A 107 -5.03 -1.56 5.29
CA VAL A 107 -3.70 -1.37 4.71
C VAL A 107 -3.04 -0.20 5.41
N TYR A 108 -1.92 -0.47 6.07
CA TYR A 108 -1.17 0.55 6.81
C TYR A 108 0.01 1.04 5.97
N PHE A 109 0.01 2.33 5.64
CA PHE A 109 1.18 2.99 5.05
C PHE A 109 2.12 3.45 6.15
N GLN A 110 3.42 3.17 5.97
CA GLN A 110 4.48 3.51 6.93
C GLN A 110 4.22 2.98 8.35
N GLY A 111 3.40 1.93 8.47
CA GLY A 111 3.04 1.31 9.75
C GLY A 111 2.17 2.17 10.66
N ARG A 112 1.58 3.26 10.18
CA ARG A 112 0.83 4.22 11.02
C ARG A 112 -0.50 4.67 10.43
N TYR A 113 -0.56 4.90 9.13
CA TYR A 113 -1.72 5.50 8.49
C TYR A 113 -2.54 4.41 7.80
N GLU A 114 -3.70 4.11 8.37
CA GLU A 114 -4.57 3.04 7.88
C GLU A 114 -5.54 3.55 6.81
N ILE A 115 -5.57 2.84 5.69
CA ILE A 115 -6.72 2.84 4.78
C ILE A 115 -7.59 1.64 5.15
N GLN A 116 -8.79 1.94 5.63
CA GLN A 116 -9.67 0.95 6.24
C GLN A 116 -10.27 -0.02 5.21
N ILE A 117 -10.29 -1.31 5.55
CA ILE A 117 -10.99 -2.35 4.79
C ILE A 117 -12.07 -2.94 5.68
N LEU A 118 -13.33 -2.63 5.40
CA LEU A 118 -14.46 -3.07 6.20
C LEU A 118 -15.59 -3.56 5.31
N ASP A 119 -16.24 -4.66 5.68
CA ASP A 119 -17.56 -4.98 5.12
C ASP A 119 -18.61 -4.01 5.66
N SER A 120 -18.70 -2.85 5.01
CA SER A 120 -19.67 -1.80 5.27
C SER A 120 -20.91 -1.91 4.38
N HIS A 121 -21.02 -2.95 3.55
CA HIS A 121 -22.14 -3.10 2.63
C HIS A 121 -23.47 -3.24 3.40
N GLY A 122 -24.45 -2.39 3.05
CA GLY A 122 -25.76 -2.36 3.70
C GLY A 122 -25.76 -1.86 5.15
N LYS A 123 -24.65 -1.27 5.64
CA LYS A 123 -24.59 -0.62 6.96
C LYS A 123 -25.02 0.84 6.84
N LYS A 124 -25.71 1.33 7.87
CA LYS A 124 -26.01 2.77 7.99
C LYS A 124 -24.77 3.48 8.54
N THR A 125 -24.47 4.63 7.96
CA THR A 125 -23.42 5.57 8.42
C THR A 125 -23.81 6.24 9.72
#